data_AF-A0A382KB48-F1
#
_entry.id   AF-A0A382KB48-F1
#
_cell.length_a   1.000
_cell.length_b   1.000
_cell.length_c   1.000
_cell.angle_alpha   90.00
_cell.angle_beta   90.00
_cell.angle_gamma   90.00
#
_symmetry.space_group_name_H-M   'P 1'
#
loop_
_entity.id
_entity.type
_entity.pdbx_description
1 polymer ?
#
loop_
_entity_poly.entity_id
_entity_poly.type
_entity_poly.pdbx_seq_one_letter_code
_entity_poly.pdbx_strand_id
1 'polypeptide(L)'
;MKNRLMGFILLTVLGCLNFSCNNSTEIVQVKLALDWYPNANHIGLYIAQEKGYFEDENLEVEIYTPSDPSTVLQTVASGADDF
;
A
#
# COMPACT_ATOMS: atom_id res chain seq x y z
N MET A 1 30.58 -28.30 34.51
CA MET A 1 30.45 -27.87 33.10
C MET A 1 29.04 -28.05 32.54
N LYS A 2 28.32 -29.14 32.88
CA LYS A 2 26.95 -29.44 32.40
C LYS A 2 25.92 -28.34 32.73
N ASN A 3 26.00 -27.72 33.90
CA ASN A 3 25.03 -26.69 34.34
C ASN A 3 25.25 -25.31 33.69
N ARG A 4 26.48 -25.01 33.22
CA ARG A 4 26.76 -23.76 32.47
C ARG A 4 26.38 -23.89 31.00
N LEU A 5 26.46 -25.11 30.45
CA LEU A 5 26.00 -25.43 29.09
C LEU A 5 24.46 -25.42 29.00
N MET A 6 23.76 -25.88 30.04
CA MET A 6 22.30 -25.87 30.10
C MET A 6 21.72 -24.44 30.15
N GLY A 7 22.40 -23.52 30.85
CA GLY A 7 21.97 -22.11 30.92
C GLY A 7 22.12 -21.34 29.61
N PHE A 8 23.12 -21.67 28.80
CA PHE A 8 23.31 -21.09 27.47
C PHE A 8 22.25 -21.55 26.46
N ILE A 9 21.86 -22.84 26.52
CA ILE A 9 20.80 -23.40 25.67
C ILE A 9 19.43 -22.78 26.01
N LEU A 10 19.16 -22.52 27.30
CA LEU A 10 17.92 -21.88 27.75
C LEU A 10 17.84 -20.39 27.32
N LEU A 11 18.98 -19.70 27.25
CA LEU A 11 19.06 -18.30 26.82
C LEU A 11 18.82 -18.13 25.30
N THR A 12 19.27 -19.10 24.48
CA THR A 12 19.05 -19.11 23.03
C THR A 12 17.60 -19.44 22.64
N VAL A 13 16.91 -20.28 23.40
CA VAL A 13 15.50 -20.63 23.14
C VAL A 13 14.56 -19.47 23.50
N LEU A 14 14.89 -18.68 24.52
CA LEU A 14 14.12 -17.49 24.90
C LEU A 14 14.27 -16.32 23.90
N GLY A 15 15.37 -16.29 23.13
CA GLY A 15 15.61 -15.30 22.08
C GLY A 15 14.75 -15.49 20.83
N CYS A 16 14.39 -16.73 20.48
CA CYS A 16 13.60 -17.03 19.27
C CYS A 16 12.09 -16.72 19.43
N LEU A 17 11.60 -16.55 20.66
CA LEU A 17 10.18 -16.24 20.93
C LEU A 17 9.79 -14.78 20.64
N ASN A 18 10.76 -13.91 20.34
CA ASN A 18 10.52 -12.50 20.00
C ASN A 18 10.55 -12.24 18.48
N PHE A 19 10.68 -13.28 17.66
CA PHE A 19 10.51 -13.17 16.21
C PHE A 19 9.01 -13.12 15.89
N SER A 20 8.35 -12.04 16.32
CA SER A 20 6.98 -11.75 15.94
C SER A 20 6.98 -11.48 14.44
N CYS A 21 6.41 -12.40 13.67
CA CYS A 21 6.14 -12.20 12.25
C CYS A 21 4.99 -11.19 12.16
N ASN A 22 5.32 -9.90 12.15
CA ASN A 22 4.37 -8.84 11.85
C ASN A 22 4.02 -8.96 10.37
N ASN A 23 2.91 -9.63 10.07
CA ASN A 23 2.25 -9.50 8.79
C ASN A 23 1.56 -8.13 8.78
N SER A 24 2.34 -7.06 8.62
CA SER A 24 1.78 -5.76 8.27
C SER A 24 1.21 -5.90 6.86
N THR A 25 -0.11 -5.75 6.72
CA THR A 25 -0.73 -5.55 5.41
C THR A 25 -0.09 -4.31 4.79
N GLU A 26 0.62 -4.52 3.70
CA GLU A 26 1.29 -3.44 2.97
C GLU A 26 0.22 -2.59 2.29
N ILE A 27 0.22 -1.29 2.59
CA ILE A 27 -0.64 -0.33 1.90
C ILE A 27 0.01 -0.04 0.55
N VAL A 28 -0.75 -0.24 -0.52
CA VAL A 28 -0.32 0.08 -1.89
C VAL A 28 -0.79 1.48 -2.22
N GLN A 29 0.15 2.39 -2.48
CA GLN A 29 -0.14 3.72 -3.00
C GLN A 29 -0.46 3.62 -4.49
N VAL A 30 -1.52 4.31 -4.93
CA VAL A 30 -1.98 4.32 -6.33
C VAL A 30 -2.22 5.75 -6.77
N LYS A 31 -1.57 6.20 -7.84
CA LYS A 31 -1.83 7.50 -8.49
C LYS A 31 -2.73 7.30 -9.70
N LEU A 32 -3.93 7.87 -9.62
CA LEU A 32 -4.95 7.80 -10.67
C LEU A 32 -5.11 9.18 -11.32
N ALA A 33 -4.62 9.30 -12.54
CA ALA A 33 -4.72 10.51 -13.34
C ALA A 33 -6.03 10.51 -14.14
N LEU A 34 -6.87 11.51 -13.91
CA LEU A 34 -8.12 11.64 -14.67
C LEU A 34 -7.87 12.04 -16.13
N ASP A 35 -8.65 11.46 -17.04
CA ASP A 35 -8.65 11.77 -18.48
C ASP A 35 -9.24 13.15 -18.80
N TRP A 36 -9.95 13.75 -17.85
CA TRP A 36 -10.49 15.09 -17.92
C TRP A 36 -10.78 15.66 -16.52
N TYR A 37 -11.32 16.87 -16.46
CA TYR A 37 -11.87 17.41 -15.23
C TYR A 37 -13.01 16.53 -14.67
N PRO A 38 -13.17 16.48 -13.34
CA PRO A 38 -14.18 15.66 -12.68
C PRO A 38 -15.59 15.90 -13.25
N ASN A 39 -16.26 14.81 -13.60
CA ASN A 39 -17.62 14.83 -14.12
C ASN A 39 -18.38 13.57 -13.67
N ALA A 40 -19.64 13.43 -14.08
CA ALA A 40 -20.51 12.35 -13.64
C ALA A 40 -19.95 10.94 -13.91
N ASN A 41 -19.12 10.77 -14.94
CA ASN A 41 -18.49 9.48 -15.26
C ASN A 41 -17.51 9.03 -14.18
N HIS A 42 -16.94 9.96 -13.39
CA HIS A 42 -15.96 9.66 -12.35
C HIS A 42 -16.58 9.42 -10.97
N ILE A 43 -17.91 9.53 -10.82
CA ILE A 43 -18.59 9.42 -9.52
C ILE A 43 -18.24 8.11 -8.80
N GLY A 44 -18.08 7.01 -9.54
CA GLY A 44 -17.70 5.72 -8.96
C GLY A 44 -16.38 5.77 -8.17
N LEU A 45 -15.38 6.50 -8.69
CA LEU A 45 -14.07 6.62 -8.05
C LEU A 45 -14.17 7.39 -6.73
N TYR A 46 -14.90 8.52 -6.74
CA TYR A 46 -15.08 9.34 -5.54
C TYR A 46 -15.97 8.67 -4.49
N ILE A 47 -17.01 7.93 -4.89
CA ILE A 47 -17.82 7.14 -3.95
C ILE A 47 -17.00 6.01 -3.32
N ALA A 48 -16.13 5.36 -4.09
CA ALA A 48 -15.24 4.32 -3.57
C ALA A 48 -14.27 4.90 -2.52
N GLN A 49 -13.70 6.08 -2.80
CA GLN A 49 -12.85 6.80 -1.84
C GLN A 49 -13.64 7.23 -0.60
N GLU A 50 -14.81 7.87 -0.76
CA GLU A 50 -15.63 8.36 0.36
C GLU A 50 -16.13 7.23 1.27
N LYS A 51 -16.44 6.06 0.69
CA LYS A 51 -16.93 4.89 1.44
C LYS A 51 -15.82 3.99 2.00
N GLY A 52 -14.55 4.31 1.75
CA GLY A 52 -13.41 3.52 2.25
C GLY A 52 -13.15 2.23 1.47
N TYR A 53 -13.74 2.03 0.29
CA TYR A 53 -13.58 0.78 -0.48
C TYR A 53 -12.13 0.55 -0.94
N PHE A 54 -11.36 1.61 -1.16
CA PHE A 54 -9.93 1.48 -1.43
C PHE A 54 -9.15 1.06 -0.18
N GLU A 55 -9.46 1.66 0.96
CA GLU A 55 -8.81 1.36 2.24
C GLU A 55 -9.08 -0.08 2.70
N ASP A 56 -10.31 -0.58 2.50
CA ASP A 56 -10.70 -1.96 2.77
C ASP A 56 -9.83 -2.98 2.01
N GLU A 57 -9.32 -2.59 0.83
CA GLU A 57 -8.43 -3.38 -0.01
C GLU A 57 -6.93 -3.05 0.19
N ASN A 58 -6.59 -2.28 1.23
CA ASN A 58 -5.24 -1.78 1.51
C ASN A 58 -4.66 -0.89 0.40
N LEU A 59 -5.50 -0.12 -0.27
CA LEU A 59 -5.10 0.84 -1.31
C LEU A 59 -5.25 2.28 -0.79
N GLU A 60 -4.19 3.08 -0.96
CA GLU A 60 -4.22 4.53 -0.79
C GLU A 60 -4.23 5.18 -2.17
N VAL A 61 -5.41 5.63 -2.63
CA VAL A 61 -5.59 6.13 -4.00
C VAL A 61 -5.60 7.66 -4.03
N GLU A 62 -4.67 8.26 -4.77
CA GLU A 62 -4.65 9.68 -5.12
C GLU A 62 -5.37 9.90 -6.46
N ILE A 63 -6.59 10.41 -6.41
CA ILE A 63 -7.33 10.84 -7.60
C ILE A 63 -6.99 12.31 -7.89
N TYR A 64 -6.44 12.60 -9.07
CA TYR A 64 -6.10 13.98 -9.45
C TYR A 64 -6.36 14.27 -10.93
N THR A 65 -6.53 15.56 -11.26
CA THR A 65 -6.59 16.01 -12.65
C THR A 65 -5.21 16.51 -13.07
N PRO A 66 -4.57 15.92 -14.10
CA PRO A 66 -3.28 16.38 -14.60
C PRO A 66 -3.39 17.77 -15.24
N SER A 67 -2.26 18.45 -15.38
CA SER A 67 -2.19 19.76 -16.05
C SER A 67 -2.55 19.69 -17.54
N ASP A 68 -2.26 18.55 -18.19
CA ASP A 68 -2.64 18.23 -19.57
C ASP A 68 -3.17 16.79 -19.63
N PRO A 69 -4.50 16.59 -19.72
CA PRO A 69 -5.09 15.25 -19.78
C PRO A 69 -4.71 14.43 -21.01
N SER A 70 -4.17 15.05 -22.07
CA SER A 70 -3.65 14.30 -23.23
C SER A 70 -2.38 13.50 -22.91
N THR A 71 -1.75 13.77 -21.76
CA THR A 71 -0.50 13.11 -21.33
C THR A 71 -0.71 11.85 -20.50
N VAL A 72 -1.94 11.51 -20.09
CA VAL A 72 -2.23 10.37 -19.19
C VAL A 72 -1.62 9.05 -19.70
N LEU A 73 -1.77 8.73 -20.98
CA LEU A 73 -1.16 7.52 -21.53
C LEU A 73 0.37 7.51 -21.44
N GLN A 74 1.01 8.68 -21.53
CA GLN A 74 2.46 8.82 -21.43
C GLN A 74 2.92 8.71 -19.97
N THR A 75 2.19 9.34 -19.04
CA THR A 75 2.54 9.30 -17.61
C THR A 75 2.40 7.89 -17.07
N VAL A 76 1.33 7.18 -17.42
CA VAL A 76 1.16 5.74 -17.10
C VAL A 76 2.27 4.90 -17.74
N ALA A 77 2.56 5.09 -19.03
CA ALA A 77 3.63 4.33 -19.71
C ALA A 77 5.02 4.55 -19.10
N SER A 78 5.27 5.74 -18.54
CA SER A 78 6.52 6.07 -17.86
C SER A 78 6.58 5.63 -16.39
N GLY A 79 5.46 5.16 -15.82
CA GLY A 79 5.32 4.82 -14.41
C GLY A 79 5.25 6.03 -13.48
N ALA A 80 4.94 7.21 -14.01
CA ALA A 80 4.69 8.41 -13.20
C ALA A 80 3.30 8.40 -12.55
N ASP A 81 2.36 7.70 -13.18
CA ASP A 81 1.03 7.36 -12.68
C ASP A 81 0.79 5.86 -12.85
N ASP A 82 -0.11 5.29 -12.04
CA ASP A 82 -0.47 3.88 -12.11
C ASP A 82 -1.64 3.63 -13.07
N PHE A 83 -2.58 4.58 -13.12
CA PHE A 83 -3.80 4.53 -13.94
C PHE A 83 -4.15 5.87 -14.56
#